data_AF-A0A7C3YF02-F1
#
_entry.id   AF-A0A7C3YF02-F1
#
_cell.length_a   1.000
_cell.length_b   1.000
_cell.length_c   1.000
_cell.angle_alpha   90.00
_cell.angle_beta   90.00
_cell.angle_gamma   90.00
#
_symmetry.space_group_name_H-M   'P 1'
#
loop_
_entity.id
_entity.type
_entity.pdbx_description
1 polymer ?
#
loop_
_entity_poly.entity_id
_entity_poly.type
_entity_poly.pdbx_seq_one_letter_code
_entity_poly.pdbx_strand_id
1 'polypeptide(L)'
;MTATGEWTAREMMAIAAGRLVRDGDVVFAGTGVAMLAATVAKRMHAPHAYVVFETGGIDPHLEELPMAVADPRVMAFSSVNAGLVEAFSYLGSRRLRTLAFLGAAQIDRFGNLNSTVIGDYRRPTVRFSGSGGACDAGSLASAYVVFMQHGVRKFVERLDYLTTPG
;
A
#
# COMPACT_ATOMS: atom_id res chain seq x y z
N MET A 1 -7.45 -15.38 20.64
CA MET A 1 -6.22 -15.07 21.39
C MET A 1 -5.16 -16.05 20.92
N THR A 2 -4.10 -15.58 20.27
CA THR A 2 -2.92 -16.41 19.97
C THR A 2 -2.17 -16.71 21.27
N ALA A 3 -1.61 -17.92 21.40
CA ALA A 3 -0.84 -18.28 22.58
C ALA A 3 0.47 -17.47 22.63
N THR A 4 1.02 -17.26 23.83
CA THR A 4 2.29 -16.55 24.02
C THR A 4 3.43 -17.25 23.27
N GLY A 5 3.99 -16.55 22.27
CA GLY A 5 5.05 -17.06 21.40
C GLY A 5 4.60 -17.40 19.97
N GLU A 6 3.29 -17.40 19.69
CA GLU A 6 2.76 -17.64 18.35
C GLU A 6 2.44 -16.32 17.63
N TRP A 7 2.99 -16.15 16.42
CA TRP A 7 2.65 -15.05 15.52
C TRP A 7 1.51 -15.44 14.56
N THR A 8 0.68 -14.46 14.23
CA THR A 8 -0.36 -14.58 13.21
C THR A 8 0.23 -14.49 11.81
N ALA A 9 -0.52 -15.02 10.82
CA ALA A 9 -0.16 -14.86 9.41
C ALA A 9 -0.07 -13.37 8.98
N ARG A 10 -0.85 -12.48 9.61
CA ARG A 10 -0.82 -11.04 9.32
C ARG A 10 0.45 -10.38 9.86
N GLU A 11 0.89 -10.75 11.06
CA GLU A 11 2.17 -10.26 11.61
C GLU A 11 3.34 -10.75 10.76
N MET A 12 3.36 -12.03 10.38
CA MET A 12 4.39 -12.56 9.47
C MET A 12 4.40 -11.82 8.13
N MET A 13 3.23 -11.54 7.55
CA MET A 13 3.11 -10.78 6.31
C MET A 13 3.62 -9.34 6.45
N ALA A 14 3.29 -8.67 7.56
CA ALA A 14 3.78 -7.31 7.83
C ALA A 14 5.31 -7.26 7.99
N ILE A 15 5.90 -8.22 8.72
CA ILE A 15 7.36 -8.33 8.85
C ILE A 15 8.02 -8.64 7.51
N ALA A 16 7.48 -9.58 6.74
CA ALA A 16 8.03 -9.97 5.45
C ALA A 16 8.04 -8.80 4.45
N ALA A 17 6.93 -8.06 4.36
CA ALA A 17 6.85 -6.88 3.50
C ALA A 17 7.71 -5.73 4.05
N GLY A 18 7.74 -5.51 5.37
CA GLY A 18 8.55 -4.48 6.00
C GLY A 18 10.05 -4.66 5.73
N ARG A 19 10.55 -5.90 5.67
CA ARG A 19 11.95 -6.20 5.32
C ARG A 19 12.37 -5.78 3.90
N LEU A 20 11.41 -5.52 3.00
CA LEU A 20 11.69 -5.02 1.65
C LEU A 20 11.98 -3.51 1.63
N VAL A 21 11.56 -2.79 2.67
CA VAL A 21 11.86 -1.37 2.88
C VAL A 21 13.32 -1.22 3.31
N ARG A 22 14.05 -0.39 2.58
CA ARG A 22 15.41 0.04 2.93
C ARG A 22 15.38 1.36 3.68
N ASP A 23 16.40 1.59 4.49
CA ASP A 23 16.56 2.88 5.15
C ASP A 23 16.73 4.00 4.10
N GLY A 24 16.00 5.10 4.27
CA GLY A 24 15.91 6.19 3.29
C GLY A 24 14.85 6.03 2.19
N ASP A 25 14.12 4.91 2.15
CA ASP A 25 13.02 4.73 1.18
C ASP A 25 11.85 5.66 1.45
N VAL A 26 11.16 6.05 0.38
CA VAL A 26 9.83 6.64 0.47
C VAL A 26 8.80 5.53 0.30
N VAL A 27 8.04 5.24 1.35
CA VAL A 27 7.04 4.17 1.37
C VAL A 27 5.66 4.76 1.23
N PHE A 28 5.02 4.53 0.09
CA PHE A 28 3.63 4.92 -0.13
C PHE A 28 2.72 3.85 0.47
N ALA A 29 2.07 4.17 1.59
CA ALA A 29 1.32 3.22 2.39
C ALA A 29 -0.20 3.45 2.29
N GLY A 30 -0.94 2.35 2.17
CA GLY A 30 -2.39 2.32 2.32
C GLY A 30 -2.81 2.08 3.78
N THR A 31 -3.89 1.33 3.98
CA THR A 31 -4.43 0.99 5.30
C THR A 31 -4.10 -0.44 5.73
N GLY A 32 -4.35 -0.76 7.00
CA GLY A 32 -4.27 -2.14 7.51
C GLY A 32 -2.85 -2.72 7.54
N VAL A 33 -2.67 -3.94 7.02
CA VAL A 33 -1.39 -4.67 7.11
C VAL A 33 -0.27 -3.96 6.36
N ALA A 34 -0.58 -3.26 5.26
CA ALA A 34 0.39 -2.43 4.53
C ALA A 34 0.95 -1.31 5.42
N MET A 35 0.06 -0.58 6.11
CA MET A 35 0.46 0.47 7.05
C MET A 35 1.29 -0.10 8.20
N LEU A 36 0.87 -1.23 8.77
CA LEU A 36 1.64 -1.93 9.80
C LEU A 36 3.05 -2.31 9.30
N ALA A 37 3.18 -2.83 8.07
CA ALA A 37 4.46 -3.18 7.49
C ALA A 37 5.40 -1.95 7.36
N ALA A 38 4.88 -0.81 6.91
CA ALA A 38 5.63 0.43 6.78
C ALA A 38 6.08 0.96 8.16
N THR A 39 5.16 0.99 9.14
CA THR A 39 5.45 1.42 10.51
C THR A 39 6.49 0.53 11.18
N VAL A 40 6.38 -0.80 11.02
CA VAL A 40 7.35 -1.73 11.61
C VAL A 40 8.72 -1.58 10.97
N ALA A 41 8.81 -1.43 9.64
CA ALA A 41 10.09 -1.18 8.99
C ALA A 41 10.77 0.08 9.55
N LYS A 42 10.03 1.20 9.63
CA LYS A 42 10.54 2.46 10.17
C LYS A 42 11.00 2.33 11.62
N ARG A 43 10.26 1.60 12.46
CA ARG A 43 10.60 1.45 13.88
C ARG A 43 11.70 0.44 14.18
N MET A 44 11.97 -0.52 13.28
CA MET A 44 12.87 -1.64 13.56
C MET A 44 14.24 -1.49 12.90
N HIS A 45 14.30 -1.19 11.61
CA HIS A 45 15.56 -1.27 10.85
C HIS A 45 15.76 -0.15 9.82
N ALA A 46 14.74 0.64 9.53
CA ALA A 46 14.77 1.72 8.53
C ALA A 46 14.28 3.06 9.12
N PRO A 47 14.91 3.60 10.19
CA PRO A 47 14.43 4.79 10.89
C PRO A 47 14.32 6.04 10.02
N HIS A 48 15.09 6.11 8.93
CA HIS A 48 15.07 7.20 7.95
C HIS A 48 14.20 6.88 6.72
N ALA A 49 13.41 5.82 6.72
CA ALA A 49 12.33 5.65 5.74
C ALA A 49 11.20 6.66 6.01
N TYR A 50 10.62 7.19 4.94
CA TYR A 50 9.57 8.19 4.97
C TYR A 50 8.24 7.56 4.57
N VAL A 51 7.26 7.53 5.48
CA VAL A 51 5.94 6.99 5.16
C VAL A 51 5.05 8.08 4.58
N VAL A 52 4.52 7.87 3.38
CA VAL A 52 3.70 8.84 2.65
C VAL A 52 2.29 8.28 2.43
N PHE A 53 1.28 9.10 2.70
CA PHE A 53 -0.12 8.76 2.48
C PHE A 53 -0.74 9.63 1.38
N GLU A 54 -1.66 9.06 0.60
CA GLU A 54 -2.32 9.73 -0.53
C GLU A 54 -3.09 11.01 -0.13
N THR A 55 -3.46 11.11 1.15
CA THR A 55 -4.15 12.26 1.74
C THR A 55 -3.24 13.45 2.04
N GLY A 56 -1.93 13.31 1.88
CA GLY A 56 -0.95 14.39 2.06
C GLY A 56 -0.24 14.40 3.41
N GLY A 57 -0.46 13.40 4.28
CA GLY A 57 0.35 13.20 5.48
C GLY A 57 1.71 12.61 5.12
N ILE A 58 2.79 13.39 5.30
CA ILE A 58 4.16 12.99 4.99
C ILE A 58 4.94 12.74 6.27
N ASP A 59 5.43 11.51 6.40
CA ASP A 59 6.20 10.98 7.52
C ASP A 59 5.58 11.27 8.91
N PRO A 60 4.36 10.79 9.19
CA PRO A 60 3.78 10.84 10.53
C PRO A 60 4.50 9.94 11.52
N HIS A 61 4.46 10.32 12.80
CA HIS A 61 5.01 9.52 13.90
C HIS A 61 4.37 8.12 14.03
N LEU A 62 3.11 7.98 13.62
CA LEU A 62 2.33 6.73 13.68
C LEU A 62 2.41 6.06 15.06
N GLU A 63 2.28 6.83 16.15
CA GLU A 63 2.32 6.33 17.53
C GLU A 63 1.32 5.20 17.76
N GLU A 64 0.09 5.44 17.32
CA GLU A 64 -0.97 4.47 17.14
C GLU A 64 -1.27 4.33 15.64
N LEU A 65 -1.62 3.12 15.18
CA LEU A 65 -1.94 2.90 13.76
C LEU A 65 -3.30 3.52 13.40
N PRO A 66 -3.34 4.46 12.44
CA PRO A 66 -4.60 4.98 11.93
C PRO A 66 -5.49 3.90 11.30
N MET A 67 -6.81 4.07 11.43
CA MET A 67 -7.78 3.11 10.86
C MET A 67 -7.92 3.26 9.34
N ALA A 68 -7.74 4.49 8.84
CA ALA A 68 -7.83 4.85 7.44
C ALA A 68 -6.79 5.91 7.07
N VAL A 69 -6.51 6.11 5.79
CA VAL A 69 -5.59 7.15 5.32
C VAL A 69 -6.11 8.58 5.57
N ALA A 70 -7.42 8.76 5.75
CA ALA A 70 -8.05 10.03 6.07
C ALA A 70 -8.23 10.26 7.59
N ASP A 71 -7.70 9.36 8.41
CA ASP A 71 -7.73 9.50 9.86
C ASP A 71 -6.81 10.66 10.29
N PRO A 72 -7.25 11.55 11.21
CA PRO A 72 -6.44 12.68 11.67
C PRO A 72 -5.04 12.29 12.17
N ARG A 73 -4.85 11.05 12.64
CA ARG A 73 -3.56 10.52 13.09
C ARG A 73 -2.51 10.42 11.97
N VAL A 74 -2.94 10.40 10.70
CA VAL A 74 -2.03 10.48 9.54
C VAL A 74 -1.43 11.88 9.38
N MET A 75 -2.16 12.91 9.81
CA MET A 75 -1.73 14.32 9.72
C MET A 75 -1.14 14.85 11.04
N ALA A 76 -1.53 14.26 12.17
CA ALA A 76 -1.00 14.63 13.47
C ALA A 76 0.50 14.27 13.54
N PHE A 77 1.32 15.26 13.89
CA PHE A 77 2.78 15.09 14.03
C PHE A 77 3.45 14.52 12.77
N SER A 78 2.90 14.83 11.59
CA SER A 78 3.58 14.62 10.32
C SER A 78 4.68 15.65 10.13
N SER A 79 5.73 15.26 9.41
CA SER A 79 6.79 16.20 9.02
C SER A 79 6.26 17.27 8.07
N VAL A 80 5.31 16.89 7.20
CA VAL A 80 4.59 17.82 6.32
C VAL A 80 3.12 17.39 6.22
N ASN A 81 2.22 18.36 6.40
CA ASN A 81 0.82 18.24 5.99
C ASN A 81 0.64 18.95 4.64
N ALA A 82 0.49 18.16 3.59
CA ALA A 82 0.34 18.62 2.23
C ALA A 82 -1.00 18.14 1.63
N GLY A 83 -1.13 18.23 0.31
CA GLY A 83 -2.25 17.66 -0.43
C GLY A 83 -1.85 16.41 -1.21
N LEU A 84 -2.84 15.90 -1.96
CA LEU A 84 -2.68 14.76 -2.85
C LEU A 84 -1.56 15.00 -3.88
N VAL A 85 -1.53 16.18 -4.50
CA VAL A 85 -0.54 16.48 -5.56
C VAL A 85 0.89 16.35 -5.04
N GLU A 86 1.17 16.86 -3.84
CA GLU A 86 2.50 16.76 -3.23
C GLU A 86 2.84 15.31 -2.87
N ALA A 87 1.91 14.54 -2.30
CA ALA A 87 2.13 13.14 -1.95
C ALA A 87 2.54 12.29 -3.19
N PHE A 88 1.83 12.46 -4.31
CA PHE A 88 2.15 11.75 -5.56
C PHE A 88 3.39 12.32 -6.27
N SER A 89 3.76 13.58 -6.01
CA SER A 89 5.00 14.15 -6.55
C SER A 89 6.24 13.46 -5.99
N TYR A 90 6.23 13.04 -4.71
CA TYR A 90 7.29 12.20 -4.16
C TYR A 90 7.36 10.83 -4.84
N LEU A 91 6.19 10.23 -5.10
CA LEU A 91 6.06 8.91 -5.71
C LEU A 91 6.69 8.85 -7.11
N GLY A 92 6.45 9.88 -7.93
CA GLY A 92 6.99 10.00 -9.28
C GLY A 92 8.42 10.56 -9.37
N SER A 93 9.06 10.89 -8.24
CA SER A 93 10.41 11.44 -8.23
C SER A 93 11.46 10.38 -8.58
N ARG A 94 12.13 10.55 -9.72
CA ARG A 94 13.22 9.67 -10.19
C ARG A 94 14.47 9.69 -9.29
N ARG A 95 14.56 10.64 -8.36
CA ARG A 95 15.68 10.74 -7.40
C ARG A 95 15.45 9.95 -6.12
N LEU A 96 14.21 9.54 -5.87
CA LEU A 96 13.81 8.85 -4.65
C LEU A 96 13.57 7.38 -4.98
N ARG A 97 13.95 6.49 -4.07
CA ARG A 97 13.54 5.10 -4.15
C ARG A 97 12.17 4.98 -3.49
N THR A 98 11.14 4.82 -4.31
CA THR A 98 9.75 4.78 -3.87
C THR A 98 9.22 3.34 -3.90
N LEU A 99 8.64 2.89 -2.81
CA LEU A 99 8.02 1.58 -2.68
C LEU A 99 6.53 1.76 -2.36
N ALA A 100 5.65 1.32 -3.25
CA ALA A 100 4.21 1.38 -3.03
C ALA A 100 3.67 0.08 -2.43
N PHE A 101 2.91 0.18 -1.34
CA PHE A 101 2.19 -0.95 -0.77
C PHE A 101 0.74 -0.92 -1.22
N LEU A 102 0.37 -1.88 -2.06
CA LEU A 102 -0.92 -1.93 -2.74
C LEU A 102 -1.73 -3.16 -2.31
N GLY A 103 -3.02 -3.11 -2.56
CA GLY A 103 -3.93 -4.25 -2.46
C GLY A 103 -4.73 -4.42 -3.74
N ALA A 104 -5.28 -5.61 -3.96
CA ALA A 104 -6.09 -5.85 -5.15
C ALA A 104 -7.14 -6.95 -4.91
N ALA A 105 -8.16 -6.95 -5.76
CA ALA A 105 -9.16 -8.00 -5.85
C ALA A 105 -8.76 -9.12 -6.80
N GLN A 106 -8.04 -8.81 -7.88
CA GLN A 106 -7.37 -9.80 -8.74
C GLN A 106 -5.95 -9.35 -9.08
N ILE A 107 -5.06 -10.31 -9.32
CA ILE A 107 -3.71 -10.13 -9.85
C ILE A 107 -3.48 -11.15 -10.96
N ASP A 108 -2.85 -10.73 -12.05
CA ASP A 108 -2.44 -11.64 -13.13
C ASP A 108 -0.95 -12.00 -13.08
N ARG A 109 -0.55 -12.91 -13.99
CA ARG A 109 0.83 -13.39 -14.10
C ARG A 109 1.87 -12.32 -14.46
N PHE A 110 1.43 -11.14 -14.89
CA PHE A 110 2.29 -10.02 -15.24
C PHE A 110 2.35 -8.98 -14.11
N GLY A 111 1.63 -9.19 -13.01
CA GLY A 111 1.59 -8.26 -11.88
C GLY A 111 0.52 -7.18 -12.02
N ASN A 112 -0.28 -7.19 -13.09
CA ASN A 112 -1.39 -6.25 -13.25
C ASN A 112 -2.43 -6.49 -12.16
N LEU A 113 -3.09 -5.41 -11.71
CA LEU A 113 -4.05 -5.48 -10.61
C LEU A 113 -5.44 -5.02 -11.03
N ASN A 114 -6.44 -5.67 -10.46
CA ASN A 114 -7.84 -5.23 -10.50
C ASN A 114 -8.32 -4.91 -9.09
N SER A 115 -8.78 -3.69 -8.87
CA SER A 115 -9.48 -3.25 -7.67
C SER A 115 -10.77 -2.46 -8.01
N THR A 116 -11.30 -2.64 -9.22
CA THR A 116 -12.44 -1.88 -9.73
C THR A 116 -13.73 -2.70 -9.80
N VAL A 117 -13.76 -3.81 -10.53
CA VAL A 117 -14.98 -4.62 -10.74
C VAL A 117 -14.66 -6.10 -10.98
N ILE A 118 -15.61 -6.98 -10.69
CA ILE A 118 -15.67 -8.35 -11.23
C ILE A 118 -16.80 -8.42 -12.27
N GLY A 119 -16.52 -9.02 -13.42
CA GLY A 119 -17.40 -9.08 -14.59
C GLY A 119 -17.35 -7.83 -15.47
N ASP A 120 -18.42 -7.59 -16.22
CA ASP A 120 -18.54 -6.44 -17.14
C ASP A 120 -18.48 -5.10 -16.37
N TYR A 121 -17.69 -4.14 -16.87
CA TYR A 121 -17.50 -2.85 -16.19
C TYR A 121 -18.79 -2.02 -16.07
N ARG A 122 -19.66 -2.05 -17.09
CA ARG A 122 -20.89 -1.24 -17.12
C ARG A 122 -22.02 -1.90 -16.31
N ARG A 123 -21.97 -3.22 -16.15
CA ARG A 123 -22.93 -3.99 -15.33
C ARG A 123 -22.20 -5.05 -14.50
N PRO A 124 -21.45 -4.63 -13.46
CA PRO A 124 -20.56 -5.50 -12.71
C PRO A 124 -21.33 -6.48 -11.83
N THR A 125 -20.79 -7.68 -11.66
CA THR A 125 -21.26 -8.63 -10.65
C THR A 125 -20.85 -8.17 -9.26
N VAL A 126 -19.65 -7.62 -9.13
CA VAL A 126 -19.15 -7.01 -7.88
C VAL A 126 -18.47 -5.69 -8.21
N ARG A 127 -18.81 -4.62 -7.48
CA ARG A 127 -18.16 -3.31 -7.57
C ARG A 127 -17.30 -3.07 -6.34
N PHE A 128 -16.05 -2.66 -6.57
CA PHE A 128 -15.11 -2.27 -5.51
C PHE A 128 -14.96 -0.73 -5.47
N SER A 129 -14.14 -0.24 -4.53
CA SER A 129 -13.83 1.19 -4.37
C SER A 129 -13.17 1.81 -5.59
N GLY A 130 -12.49 1.02 -6.43
CA GLY A 130 -11.81 1.49 -7.64
C GLY A 130 -10.31 1.67 -7.43
N SER A 131 -9.70 2.47 -8.32
CA SER A 131 -8.26 2.74 -8.31
C SER A 131 -7.79 3.40 -7.02
N GLY A 132 -8.48 4.46 -6.57
CA GLY A 132 -7.86 5.43 -5.67
C GLY A 132 -6.52 5.88 -6.25
N GLY A 133 -5.49 5.95 -5.41
CA GLY A 133 -4.10 6.16 -5.82
C GLY A 133 -3.35 4.97 -6.44
N ALA A 134 -3.94 3.78 -6.52
CA ALA A 134 -3.18 2.57 -6.83
C ALA A 134 -2.64 2.53 -8.28
N CYS A 135 -3.36 3.09 -9.26
CA CYS A 135 -2.90 3.17 -10.64
C CYS A 135 -1.63 4.03 -10.75
N ASP A 136 -1.66 5.23 -10.19
CA ASP A 136 -0.51 6.14 -10.19
C ASP A 136 0.65 5.55 -9.39
N ALA A 137 0.37 4.94 -8.24
CA ALA A 137 1.39 4.29 -7.43
C ALA A 137 2.08 3.12 -8.11
N GLY A 138 1.32 2.22 -8.76
CA GLY A 138 1.91 1.13 -9.54
C GLY A 138 2.68 1.62 -10.76
N SER A 139 2.25 2.72 -11.38
CA SER A 139 2.87 3.26 -12.60
C SER A 139 4.11 4.11 -12.33
N LEU A 140 4.18 4.80 -11.19
CA LEU A 140 5.19 5.81 -10.90
C LEU A 140 6.25 5.37 -9.88
N ALA A 141 5.89 4.47 -8.96
CA ALA A 141 6.83 4.03 -7.93
C ALA A 141 8.00 3.24 -8.54
N SER A 142 9.12 3.20 -7.82
CA SER A 142 10.27 2.38 -8.24
C SER A 142 9.96 0.88 -8.23
N ALA A 143 9.09 0.46 -7.31
CA ALA A 143 8.51 -0.88 -7.22
C ALA A 143 7.23 -0.85 -6.37
N TYR A 144 6.45 -1.92 -6.40
CA TYR A 144 5.31 -2.09 -5.50
C TYR A 144 5.25 -3.50 -4.90
N VAL A 145 4.65 -3.61 -3.71
CA VAL A 145 4.37 -4.87 -3.00
C VAL A 145 2.87 -5.00 -2.86
N VAL A 146 2.32 -6.15 -3.27
CA VAL A 146 0.89 -6.40 -3.26
C VAL A 146 0.51 -7.27 -2.07
N PHE A 147 -0.39 -6.77 -1.23
CA PHE A 147 -1.02 -7.50 -0.15
C PHE A 147 -2.33 -8.11 -0.66
N MET A 148 -2.40 -9.44 -0.67
CA MET A 148 -3.55 -10.17 -1.20
C MET A 148 -3.76 -11.50 -0.46
N GLN A 149 -5.02 -11.90 -0.31
CA GLN A 149 -5.35 -13.26 0.10
C GLN A 149 -5.09 -14.23 -1.05
N HIS A 150 -4.32 -15.29 -0.80
CA HIS A 150 -4.03 -16.29 -1.81
C HIS A 150 -5.29 -17.09 -2.17
N GLY A 151 -5.61 -17.18 -3.47
CA GLY A 151 -6.73 -17.99 -3.94
C GLY A 151 -6.95 -17.92 -5.44
N VAL A 152 -7.56 -18.95 -6.02
CA VAL A 152 -7.76 -19.11 -7.47
C VAL A 152 -8.66 -18.04 -8.12
N ARG A 153 -9.51 -17.38 -7.33
CA ARG A 153 -10.34 -16.24 -7.80
C ARG A 153 -9.61 -14.90 -7.72
N LYS A 154 -8.44 -14.89 -7.08
CA LYS A 154 -7.59 -13.71 -6.84
C LYS A 154 -6.40 -13.73 -7.80
N PHE A 155 -5.73 -14.86 -7.96
CA PHE A 155 -4.65 -15.08 -8.92
C PHE A 155 -5.25 -15.67 -10.20
N VAL A 156 -5.37 -14.85 -11.25
CA VAL A 156 -6.10 -15.18 -12.48
C VAL A 156 -5.22 -15.05 -13.71
N GLU A 157 -5.50 -15.78 -14.78
CA GLU A 157 -4.76 -15.61 -16.05
C GLU A 157 -5.09 -14.28 -16.73
N ARG A 158 -6.32 -13.78 -16.56
CA ARG A 158 -6.79 -12.53 -17.14
C ARG A 158 -7.66 -11.79 -16.14
N LEU A 159 -7.38 -10.50 -15.95
CA LEU A 159 -8.19 -9.61 -15.14
C LEU A 159 -9.53 -9.31 -15.82
N ASP A 160 -10.57 -9.14 -15.02
CA ASP A 160 -11.85 -8.61 -15.50
C ASP A 160 -11.74 -7.12 -15.86
N TYR A 161 -10.88 -6.39 -15.13
CA TYR A 161 -10.59 -4.99 -15.37
C TYR A 161 -9.14 -4.66 -15.00
N LEU A 162 -8.43 -3.93 -15.86
CA LEU A 162 -7.08 -3.44 -15.58
C LEU A 162 -7.17 -2.13 -14.81
N THR A 163 -6.97 -2.17 -13.49
CA THR A 163 -6.97 -0.97 -12.64
C THR A 163 -5.57 -0.37 -12.54
N THR A 164 -4.57 -1.22 -12.27
CA THR A 164 -3.17 -0.81 -12.11
C THR A 164 -2.30 -1.67 -13.02
N PRO A 165 -1.49 -1.07 -13.92
CA PRO A 165 -0.53 -1.80 -14.73
C PRO A 165 0.60 -2.36 -13.86
N GLY A 166 1.08 -3.55 -14.19
CA GLY A 166 2.21 -4.20 -13.54
C GLY A 166 3.55 -4.04 -14.25
#